data_AF-A0A0Q4XR80-F1
#
_entry.id   AF-A0A0Q4XR80-F1
#
_cell.length_a   1.000
_cell.length_b   1.000
_cell.length_c   1.000
_cell.angle_alpha   90.00
_cell.angle_beta   90.00
_cell.angle_gamma   90.00
#
_symmetry.space_group_name_H-M   'P 1'
#
loop_
_entity.id
_entity.type
_entity.pdbx_description
1 polymer ?
#
loop_
_entity_poly.entity_id
_entity_poly.type
_entity_poly.pdbx_seq_one_letter_code
_entity_poly.pdbx_strand_id
1 'polypeptide(L)'
;MATTLNVRNPRAHELARELAQRRRTGITEVVIQALEHELERERSTTPLAHRLTALADRARSKAGPNPRPVTEADRDALWER
;
A
#
# COMPACT_ATOMS: atom_id res chain seq x y z
N MET A 1 -15.94 7.67 27.37
CA MET A 1 -17.23 7.19 26.85
C MET A 1 -16.94 6.27 25.67
N ALA A 2 -17.33 5.00 25.72
CA ALA A 2 -17.16 4.11 24.58
C ALA A 2 -18.27 4.39 23.56
N THR A 3 -17.91 4.93 22.39
CA THR A 3 -18.86 5.20 21.31
C THR A 3 -19.08 3.91 20.53
N THR A 4 -20.32 3.41 20.51
CA THR A 4 -20.70 2.23 19.73
C THR A 4 -20.87 2.58 18.25
N LEU A 5 -20.26 1.80 17.36
CA LEU A 5 -20.44 1.93 15.92
C LEU A 5 -21.79 1.29 15.51
N ASN A 6 -22.73 2.10 15.01
CA ASN A 6 -24.02 1.63 14.49
C ASN A 6 -24.06 1.78 12.96
N VAL A 7 -24.01 0.66 12.23
CA VAL A 7 -24.05 0.63 10.76
C VAL A 7 -25.39 0.08 10.28
N ARG A 8 -26.21 0.93 9.66
CA ARG A 8 -27.54 0.57 9.12
C ARG A 8 -27.54 0.22 7.63
N ASN A 9 -26.41 -0.28 7.12
CA ASN A 9 -26.27 -0.66 5.71
C ASN A 9 -26.39 -2.19 5.58
N PRO A 10 -27.40 -2.73 4.87
CA PRO A 10 -27.58 -4.18 4.69
C PRO A 10 -26.36 -4.88 4.09
N ARG A 11 -25.68 -4.24 3.12
CA ARG A 11 -24.50 -4.79 2.45
C ARG A 11 -23.31 -4.93 3.40
N ALA A 12 -23.16 -4.03 4.36
CA ALA A 12 -22.12 -4.16 5.38
C ALA A 12 -22.35 -5.41 6.25
N HIS A 13 -23.61 -5.71 6.58
CA HIS A 13 -23.95 -6.90 7.34
C HIS A 13 -23.70 -8.18 6.55
N GLU A 14 -24.06 -8.21 5.27
CA GLU A 14 -23.80 -9.35 4.37
C GLU A 14 -22.31 -9.66 4.26
N LEU A 15 -21.48 -8.65 4.00
CA LEU A 15 -20.03 -8.80 3.92
C LEU A 15 -19.42 -9.29 5.23
N ALA A 16 -19.86 -8.72 6.37
CA ALA A 16 -19.36 -9.12 7.67
C ALA A 16 -19.76 -10.55 8.01
N ARG A 17 -20.99 -10.96 7.67
CA ARG A 17 -21.49 -12.33 7.86
C ARG A 17 -20.73 -13.34 7.00
N GLU A 18 -20.50 -13.04 5.73
CA GLU A 18 -19.74 -13.91 4.83
C GLU A 18 -18.31 -14.10 5.35
N LEU A 19 -17.66 -13.01 5.74
CA LEU A 19 -16.27 -13.06 6.22
C LEU A 19 -16.16 -13.79 7.57
N ALA A 20 -17.13 -13.59 8.46
CA ALA A 20 -17.27 -14.35 9.72
C ALA A 20 -17.43 -15.86 9.48
N GLN A 21 -18.27 -16.26 8.53
CA GLN A 21 -18.46 -17.68 8.17
C GLN A 21 -17.17 -18.30 7.61
N ARG A 22 -16.48 -17.60 6.70
CA ARG A 22 -15.22 -18.07 6.11
C ARG A 22 -14.12 -18.24 7.16
N ARG A 23 -14.04 -17.33 8.14
CA ARG A 23 -13.03 -17.36 9.21
C ARG A 23 -13.43 -18.17 10.44
N ARG A 24 -14.71 -18.57 10.54
CA ARG A 24 -15.30 -19.25 11.71
C ARG A 24 -15.14 -18.43 13.00
N THR A 25 -15.31 -17.12 12.92
CA THR A 25 -15.23 -16.19 14.06
C THR A 25 -16.47 -15.29 14.12
N GLY A 26 -16.58 -14.45 15.16
CA GLY A 26 -17.74 -13.56 15.34
C GLY A 26 -17.73 -12.36 14.38
N ILE A 27 -18.93 -11.83 14.06
CA ILE A 27 -19.09 -10.65 13.19
C ILE A 27 -18.28 -9.46 13.71
N THR A 28 -18.37 -9.14 15.01
CA THR A 28 -17.66 -8.01 15.61
C THR A 28 -16.15 -8.17 15.47
N GLU A 29 -15.63 -9.36 15.75
CA GLU A 29 -14.19 -9.64 15.66
C GLU A 29 -13.69 -9.52 14.22
N VAL A 30 -14.44 -10.05 13.25
CA VAL A 30 -14.11 -9.92 11.83
C VAL A 30 -14.12 -8.47 11.37
N VAL A 31 -15.10 -7.67 11.81
CA VAL A 31 -15.17 -6.25 11.46
C VAL A 31 -13.97 -5.50 12.03
N ILE A 32 -13.61 -5.75 13.28
CA ILE A 32 -12.42 -5.14 13.91
C ILE A 32 -11.17 -5.50 13.11
N GLN A 33 -10.92 -6.79 12.87
CA GLN A 33 -9.75 -7.24 12.10
C GLN A 33 -9.71 -6.66 10.68
N ALA A 34 -10.87 -6.56 10.01
CA ALA A 34 -10.94 -6.00 8.66
C ALA A 34 -10.55 -4.51 8.65
N LEU A 35 -11.02 -3.74 9.63
CA LEU A 35 -10.67 -2.33 9.79
C LEU A 35 -9.19 -2.15 10.18
N GLU A 36 -8.68 -2.97 11.09
CA GLU A 36 -7.26 -2.96 11.47
C GLU A 36 -6.35 -3.24 10.27
N HIS A 37 -6.68 -4.25 9.47
CA HIS A 37 -5.91 -4.58 8.26
C HIS A 37 -5.95 -3.47 7.21
N GLU A 38 -7.09 -2.78 7.06
CA GLU A 38 -7.19 -1.66 6.11
C GLU A 38 -6.41 -0.43 6.60
N LEU A 39 -6.48 -0.13 7.89
CA LEU A 39 -5.67 0.93 8.49
C LEU A 39 -4.18 0.61 8.41
N GLU A 40 -3.79 -0.64 8.59
CA GLU A 40 -2.40 -1.06 8.42
C GLU A 40 -1.96 -0.92 6.96
N ARG A 41 -2.79 -1.33 5.99
CA ARG A 41 -2.52 -1.08 4.57
C ARG A 41 -2.30 0.41 4.30
N GLU A 42 -3.20 1.26 4.79
CA GLU A 42 -3.11 2.71 4.60
C GLU A 42 -1.87 3.32 5.26
N ARG A 43 -1.52 2.90 6.49
CA ARG A 43 -0.31 3.34 7.20
C ARG A 43 0.96 2.85 6.54
N SER A 44 0.94 1.63 6.01
CA SER A 44 2.07 1.01 5.29
C SER A 44 2.24 1.59 3.89
N THR A 45 1.23 2.29 3.35
CA THR A 45 1.31 3.01 2.08
C THR A 45 2.44 4.03 2.18
N THR A 46 3.56 3.70 1.56
CA THR A 46 4.72 4.59 1.54
C THR A 46 4.38 5.78 0.63
N PRO A 47 4.46 7.03 1.13
CA PRO A 47 4.19 8.21 0.33
C PRO A 47 5.04 8.22 -0.95
N LEU A 48 4.50 8.77 -2.04
CA LEU A 48 5.20 8.82 -3.34
C LEU A 48 6.58 9.46 -3.20
N ALA A 49 6.71 10.54 -2.43
CA ALA A 49 7.98 11.19 -2.16
C ALA A 49 9.02 10.21 -1.59
N HIS A 50 8.65 9.43 -0.56
CA HIS A 50 9.55 8.43 0.04
C HIS A 50 9.90 7.30 -0.94
N ARG A 51 8.96 6.88 -1.78
CA ARG A 51 9.21 5.88 -2.83
C ARG A 51 10.20 6.40 -3.88
N LEU A 52 10.08 7.67 -4.27
CA LEU A 52 10.99 8.33 -5.20
C LEU A 52 12.39 8.50 -4.60
N THR A 53 12.50 8.91 -3.33
CA THR A 53 13.77 8.98 -2.60
C THR A 53 14.46 7.62 -2.58
N ALA A 54 13.74 6.56 -2.18
CA ALA A 54 14.30 5.21 -2.14
C ALA A 54 14.74 4.72 -3.54
N LEU A 55 14.03 5.11 -4.60
CA LEU A 55 14.45 4.81 -5.98
C LEU A 55 15.71 5.57 -6.37
N ALA A 56 15.80 6.86 -6.05
CA ALA A 56 16.97 7.68 -6.31
C ALA A 56 18.21 7.17 -5.57
N ASP A 57 18.07 6.75 -4.32
CA ASP A 57 19.16 6.17 -3.52
C ASP A 57 19.66 4.86 -4.15
N ARG A 58 18.75 3.98 -4.58
CA ARG A 58 19.11 2.75 -5.30
C ARG A 58 19.75 3.02 -6.66
N ALA A 59 19.34 4.08 -7.37
CA ALA A 59 19.98 4.46 -8.62
C ALA A 59 21.40 4.97 -8.37
N ARG A 60 21.59 5.80 -7.33
CA ARG A 60 22.89 6.33 -6.93
C ARG A 60 23.85 5.23 -6.48
N SER A 61 23.39 4.25 -5.71
CA SER A 61 24.24 3.13 -5.28
C SER A 61 24.75 2.27 -6.44
N LYS A 62 24.02 2.23 -7.55
CA LYS A 62 24.42 1.54 -8.79
C LYS A 62 25.38 2.33 -9.67
N ALA A 63 25.56 3.63 -9.43
CA ALA A 63 26.33 4.50 -10.31
C ALA A 63 27.86 4.28 -10.22
N GLY A 64 28.35 3.54 -9.22
CA GLY A 64 29.77 3.21 -9.06
C GLY A 64 30.64 4.42 -8.65
N PRO A 65 31.98 4.28 -8.68
CA PRO A 65 32.92 5.28 -8.14
C PRO A 65 33.06 6.54 -8.99
N ASN A 66 32.61 6.55 -10.25
CA ASN A 66 32.68 7.72 -11.12
C ASN A 66 31.33 7.95 -11.84
N PRO A 67 30.30 8.43 -11.11
CA PRO A 67 29.00 8.68 -11.69
C PRO A 67 29.08 9.81 -12.71
N ARG A 68 28.67 9.54 -13.96
CA ARG A 68 28.53 10.57 -14.99
C ARG A 68 27.06 10.96 -15.18
N PRO A 69 26.76 12.23 -15.50
CA PRO A 69 25.42 12.63 -15.90
C PRO A 69 24.96 11.82 -17.12
N VAL A 70 23.68 11.46 -17.13
CA VAL A 70 23.03 10.87 -18.32
C VAL A 70 22.82 11.99 -19.32
N THR A 71 23.41 11.86 -20.51
CA THR A 71 23.28 12.82 -21.60
C THR A 71 22.02 12.54 -22.43
N GLU A 72 21.69 13.45 -23.36
CA GLU A 72 20.62 13.22 -24.33
C GLU A 72 20.90 12.00 -25.20
N ALA A 73 22.11 11.91 -25.76
CA ALA A 73 22.54 10.76 -26.55
C ALA A 73 22.44 9.42 -25.79
N ASP A 74 22.75 9.41 -24.48
CA ASP A 74 22.57 8.20 -23.65
C ASP A 74 21.10 7.78 -23.53
N ARG A 75 20.16 8.74 -23.51
CA ARG A 75 18.72 8.45 -23.45
C ARG A 75 18.22 7.95 -24.78
N ASP A 76 18.64 8.58 -25.88
CA ASP A 76 18.20 8.23 -27.22
C ASP A 76 18.66 6.81 -27.61
N ALA A 77 19.90 6.45 -27.25
CA ALA A 77 20.46 5.11 -27.45
C ALA A 77 19.69 3.98 -26.75
N LEU A 78 18.85 4.26 -25.75
CA LEU A 78 17.99 3.24 -25.11
C LEU A 78 16.77 2.87 -25.95
N TRP A 79 16.40 3.71 -26.92
CA TRP A 79 15.18 3.57 -27.72
C TRP A 79 15.46 3.24 -29.18
N GLU A 80 16.68 3.42 -29.64
CA GLU A 80 17.15 2.97 -30.94
C GLU A 80 17.50 1.47 -30.87
N ARG A 81 16.61 0.61 -31.38
CA ARG A 81 16.86 -0.82 -31.61
C ARG A 81 17.14 -1.09 -33.08
#